data_AF-A0A3R6LML0-F1
#
_entry.id   AF-A0A3R6LML0-F1
#
_cell.length_a   1.000
_cell.length_b   1.000
_cell.length_c   1.000
_cell.angle_alpha   90.00
_cell.angle_beta   90.00
_cell.angle_gamma   90.00
#
_symmetry.space_group_name_H-M   'P 1'
#
loop_
_entity.id
_entity.type
_entity.pdbx_description
1 polymer ?
#
loop_
_entity_poly.entity_id
_entity_poly.type
_entity_poly.pdbx_seq_one_letter_code
_entity_poly.pdbx_strand_id
1 'polypeptide(L)'
;AMYNAACREAGGRWKENPFAGLRLKREETKKRAVPVEVVERIAGLNLRGKPELAGAVDLALFSFMACGMPFTDLVHLTRENIQDGGRLLVYRRRKTGGLIQIGINTGMRQLIERYARPDSVYLL
;
A
#
# COMPACT_ATOMS: atom_id res chain seq x y z
N ALA A 1 -14.00 -14.09 14.10
CA ALA A 1 -14.26 -14.61 15.46
C ALA A 1 -15.41 -15.62 15.39
N MET A 2 -15.11 -16.92 15.50
CA MET A 2 -16.08 -18.00 15.27
C MET A 2 -17.15 -18.09 16.37
N TYR A 3 -16.77 -17.90 17.64
CA TYR A 3 -17.71 -17.92 18.77
C TYR A 3 -18.83 -16.88 18.61
N ASN A 4 -18.47 -15.63 18.28
CA ASN A 4 -19.45 -14.57 18.04
C ASN A 4 -20.32 -14.82 16.80
N ALA A 5 -19.86 -15.62 15.83
CA ALA A 5 -20.66 -16.04 14.69
C ALA A 5 -21.69 -17.10 15.12
N ALA A 6 -21.24 -18.16 15.81
CA ALA A 6 -22.11 -19.22 16.35
C ALA A 6 -23.17 -18.69 17.32
N CYS A 7 -22.84 -17.71 18.18
CA CYS A 7 -23.83 -17.07 19.06
C CYS A 7 -24.96 -16.36 18.27
N ARG A 8 -24.60 -15.71 17.15
CA ARG A 8 -25.59 -14.99 16.33
C ARG A 8 -26.50 -15.95 15.58
N GLU A 9 -25.95 -17.03 15.04
CA GLU A 9 -26.72 -18.08 14.35
C GLU A 9 -27.61 -18.86 15.31
N ALA A 10 -27.14 -19.14 16.53
CA ALA A 10 -27.92 -19.84 17.55
C ALA A 10 -29.00 -18.96 18.24
N GLY A 11 -29.15 -17.69 17.86
CA GLY A 11 -30.20 -16.80 18.37
C GLY A 11 -30.03 -16.38 19.85
N GLY A 12 -28.84 -16.53 20.43
CA GLY A 12 -28.63 -16.26 21.84
C GLY A 12 -27.17 -16.24 22.28
N ARG A 13 -26.92 -15.67 23.46
CA ARG A 13 -25.62 -15.81 24.14
C ARG A 13 -25.62 -17.12 24.92
N TRP A 14 -24.55 -17.91 24.78
CA TRP A 14 -24.30 -19.05 25.65
C TRP A 14 -24.23 -18.56 27.10
N LYS A 15 -24.69 -19.38 28.06
CA LYS A 15 -24.73 -19.02 29.49
C LYS A 15 -23.39 -18.49 30.01
N GLU A 16 -22.28 -18.99 29.46
CA GLU A 16 -20.94 -18.60 29.84
C GLU A 16 -20.12 -18.25 28.59
N ASN A 17 -19.40 -17.12 28.64
CA ASN A 17 -18.46 -16.75 27.60
C ASN A 17 -17.10 -17.40 27.90
N PRO A 18 -16.61 -18.36 27.08
CA PRO A 18 -15.34 -19.05 27.32
C PRO A 18 -14.13 -18.12 27.24
N PHE A 19 -14.29 -16.90 26.71
CA PHE A 19 -13.26 -15.86 26.65
C PHE A 19 -13.42 -14.77 27.70
N ALA A 20 -14.35 -14.89 28.66
CA ALA A 20 -14.60 -13.87 29.68
C ALA A 20 -13.35 -13.54 30.53
N GLY A 21 -12.49 -14.53 30.78
CA GLY A 21 -11.21 -14.35 31.48
C GLY A 21 -10.03 -13.94 30.58
N LEU A 22 -10.23 -13.92 29.26
CA LEU A 22 -9.15 -13.65 28.31
C LEU A 22 -8.90 -12.14 28.22
N ARG A 23 -7.82 -11.69 28.85
CA ARG A 23 -7.30 -10.32 28.68
C ARG A 23 -6.25 -10.30 27.59
N LEU A 24 -6.66 -10.00 26.37
CA LEU A 24 -5.72 -9.68 25.28
C LEU A 24 -5.06 -8.33 25.58
N LYS A 25 -3.78 -8.34 25.98
CA LYS A 25 -3.00 -7.11 26.08
C LYS A 25 -2.71 -6.62 24.65
N ARG A 26 -3.13 -5.40 24.35
CA ARG A 26 -2.62 -4.70 23.16
C ARG A 26 -1.23 -4.20 23.49
N GLU A 27 -0.22 -4.80 22.87
CA GLU A 27 1.11 -4.23 22.89
C GLU A 27 1.18 -3.11 21.85
N GLU A 28 1.63 -1.94 22.28
CA GLU A 28 1.90 -0.86 21.35
C GLU A 28 3.08 -1.26 20.46
N THR A 29 2.83 -1.32 19.15
CA THR A 29 3.92 -1.52 18.20
C THR A 29 4.71 -0.21 18.12
N LYS A 30 6.01 -0.27 18.41
CA LYS A 30 6.91 0.88 18.26
C LYS A 30 6.81 1.46 16.84
N LYS A 31 6.75 2.79 16.71
CA LYS A 31 6.72 3.48 15.41
C LYS A 31 8.03 3.19 14.67
N ARG A 32 7.95 2.46 13.56
CA ARG A 32 9.09 2.10 12.68
C ARG A 32 9.25 3.05 11.49
N ALA A 33 8.74 4.27 11.61
CA ALA A 33 8.86 5.26 10.55
C ALA A 33 10.30 5.76 10.49
N VAL A 34 10.90 5.71 9.30
CA VAL A 34 12.19 6.34 9.02
C VAL A 34 11.99 7.85 8.82
N PRO A 35 12.99 8.68 9.13
CA PRO A 35 12.91 10.10 8.88
C PRO A 35 13.14 10.39 7.37
N VAL A 36 12.75 11.57 6.89
CA VAL A 36 12.71 11.89 5.46
C VAL A 36 14.10 11.84 4.80
N GLU A 37 15.14 12.18 5.56
CA GLU A 37 16.53 12.19 5.11
C GLU A 37 17.00 10.77 4.75
N VAL A 38 16.41 9.73 5.36
CA VAL A 38 16.68 8.34 4.96
C VAL A 38 16.07 8.04 3.60
N VAL A 39 14.88 8.56 3.30
CA VAL A 39 14.23 8.41 1.99
C VAL A 39 15.02 9.16 0.91
N GLU A 40 15.49 10.36 1.21
CA GLU A 40 16.36 11.14 0.32
C GLU A 40 17.68 10.43 0.04
N ARG A 41 18.30 9.84 1.07
CA ARG A 41 19.50 9.00 0.90
C ARG A 41 19.24 7.79 0.02
N ILE A 42 18.08 7.14 0.14
CA ILE A 42 17.69 6.02 -0.73
C ILE A 42 17.53 6.50 -2.17
N ALA A 43 16.89 7.65 -2.39
CA ALA A 43 16.73 8.25 -3.72
C ALA A 43 18.07 8.63 -4.37
N GLY A 44 19.07 9.00 -3.56
CA GLY A 44 20.41 9.37 -4.03
C GLY A 44 21.39 8.21 -4.20
N LEU A 45 20.99 6.94 -4.01
CA LEU A 45 21.90 5.80 -4.13
C LEU A 45 22.43 5.66 -5.56
N ASN A 46 23.75 5.52 -5.70
CA ASN A 46 24.36 5.13 -6.97
C ASN A 46 24.20 3.62 -7.18
N LEU A 47 23.22 3.23 -8.00
CA LEU A 47 22.88 1.84 -8.29
C LEU A 47 23.34 1.38 -9.68
N ARG A 48 24.37 2.04 -10.24
CA ARG A 48 24.99 1.60 -11.49
C ARG A 48 25.43 0.13 -11.38
N GLY A 49 25.04 -0.67 -12.37
CA GLY A 49 25.34 -2.11 -12.40
C GLY A 49 24.47 -2.98 -11.49
N LYS A 50 23.44 -2.43 -10.82
CA LYS A 50 22.51 -3.17 -9.95
C LYS A 50 21.05 -2.90 -10.32
N PRO A 51 20.58 -3.34 -11.50
CA PRO A 51 19.26 -2.98 -12.03
C PRO A 51 18.10 -3.43 -11.13
N GLU A 52 18.22 -4.59 -10.48
CA GLU A 52 17.18 -5.08 -9.56
C GLU A 52 17.01 -4.18 -8.33
N LEU A 53 18.11 -3.69 -7.76
CA LEU A 53 18.07 -2.74 -6.65
C LEU A 53 17.51 -1.40 -7.10
N ALA A 54 17.84 -0.95 -8.31
CA ALA A 54 17.28 0.27 -8.88
C ALA A 54 15.75 0.15 -9.01
N GLY A 55 15.25 -0.99 -9.50
CA GLY A 55 13.81 -1.27 -9.56
C GLY A 55 13.16 -1.26 -8.17
N ALA A 56 13.77 -1.90 -7.19
CA ALA A 56 13.26 -1.89 -5.82
C ALA A 56 13.19 -0.48 -5.22
N VAL A 57 14.20 0.36 -5.46
CA VAL A 57 14.22 1.76 -5.03
C VAL A 57 13.13 2.56 -5.73
N ASP A 58 12.97 2.42 -7.05
CA ASP A 58 11.94 3.12 -7.81
C ASP A 58 10.53 2.79 -7.26
N LEU A 59 10.23 1.51 -7.02
CA LEU A 59 8.95 1.08 -6.44
C LEU A 59 8.74 1.64 -5.02
N ALA A 60 9.79 1.66 -4.20
CA ALA A 60 9.74 2.21 -2.84
C ALA A 60 9.49 3.73 -2.86
N LEU A 61 10.14 4.46 -3.76
CA LEU A 61 9.93 5.90 -3.93
C LEU A 61 8.54 6.22 -4.48
N PHE A 62 8.05 5.44 -5.44
CA PHE A 62 6.68 5.58 -5.93
C PHE A 62 5.67 5.37 -4.81
N SER A 63 5.83 4.30 -4.03
CA SER A 63 5.01 4.01 -2.85
C SER A 63 5.00 5.18 -1.87
N PHE A 64 6.17 5.74 -1.56
CA PHE A 64 6.32 6.88 -0.67
C PHE A 64 5.59 8.13 -1.20
N MET A 65 5.83 8.50 -2.46
CA MET A 65 5.19 9.65 -3.11
C MET A 65 3.68 9.49 -3.23
N ALA A 66 3.19 8.27 -3.41
CA ALA A 66 1.77 7.93 -3.42
C ALA A 66 1.20 7.74 -2.00
N CYS A 67 1.62 8.59 -1.06
CA CYS A 67 1.16 8.63 0.33
C CYS A 67 1.34 7.30 1.10
N GLY A 68 2.46 6.61 0.88
CA GLY A 68 2.75 5.32 1.52
C GLY A 68 1.89 4.18 0.98
N MET A 69 1.64 4.17 -0.33
CA MET A 69 0.85 3.14 -1.01
C MET A 69 1.47 1.75 -0.78
N PRO A 70 0.73 0.77 -0.25
CA PRO A 70 1.25 -0.57 -0.08
C PRO A 70 1.51 -1.26 -1.41
N PHE A 71 2.53 -2.12 -1.37
CA PHE A 71 3.01 -2.86 -2.53
C PHE A 71 1.90 -3.58 -3.29
N THR A 72 0.94 -4.19 -2.58
CA THR A 72 -0.19 -4.88 -3.22
C THR A 72 -1.08 -3.97 -4.05
N ASP A 73 -1.21 -2.68 -3.75
CA ASP A 73 -1.97 -1.78 -4.62
C ASP A 73 -1.09 -1.30 -5.77
N LEU A 74 0.18 -1.01 -5.47
CA LEU A 74 1.17 -0.52 -6.42
C LEU A 74 1.30 -1.46 -7.64
N VAL A 75 1.48 -2.76 -7.40
CA VAL A 75 1.64 -3.76 -8.48
C VAL A 75 0.34 -4.06 -9.24
N HIS A 76 -0.79 -3.50 -8.81
CA HIS A 76 -2.07 -3.64 -9.50
C HIS A 76 -2.55 -2.34 -10.14
N LEU A 77 -1.74 -1.27 -10.09
CA LEU A 77 -2.05 -0.06 -10.82
C LEU A 77 -2.00 -0.35 -12.32
N THR A 78 -2.98 0.18 -13.04
CA THR A 78 -3.09 0.14 -14.50
C THR A 78 -3.17 1.56 -15.04
N ARG A 79 -3.11 1.69 -16.37
CA ARG A 79 -3.28 2.98 -17.05
C ARG A 79 -4.64 3.63 -16.78
N GLU A 80 -5.68 2.83 -16.52
CA GLU A 80 -7.03 3.32 -16.19
C GLU A 80 -7.10 4.01 -14.83
N ASN A 81 -6.13 3.75 -13.94
CA ASN A 81 -6.04 4.46 -12.67
C ASN A 81 -5.56 5.90 -12.85
N ILE A 82 -5.01 6.25 -14.01
CA ILE A 82 -4.63 7.63 -14.32
C ILE A 82 -5.85 8.36 -14.90
N GLN A 83 -6.30 9.39 -14.20
CA GLN A 83 -7.50 10.17 -14.53
C GLN A 83 -7.18 11.66 -14.62
N ASP A 84 -8.20 12.46 -14.97
CA ASP A 84 -8.11 13.92 -15.09
C ASP A 84 -6.95 14.37 -15.99
N GLY A 85 -6.92 13.85 -17.22
CA GLY A 85 -5.89 14.19 -18.21
C GLY A 85 -4.46 13.86 -17.76
N GLY A 86 -4.30 12.87 -16.88
CA GLY A 86 -2.98 12.48 -16.38
C GLY A 86 -2.57 13.11 -15.05
N ARG A 87 -3.47 13.84 -14.36
CA ARG A 87 -3.15 14.57 -13.13
C ARG A 87 -3.43 13.79 -11.86
N LEU A 88 -4.35 12.83 -11.90
CA LEU A 88 -4.79 12.09 -10.73
C LEU A 88 -4.51 10.60 -10.86
N LEU A 89 -4.03 10.00 -9.77
CA LEU A 89 -3.99 8.56 -9.57
C LEU A 89 -5.19 8.16 -8.70
N VAL A 90 -6.11 7.38 -9.27
CA VAL A 90 -7.38 6.99 -8.66
C VAL A 90 -7.52 5.47 -8.64
N TYR A 91 -7.67 4.89 -7.45
CA TYR A 91 -7.78 3.44 -7.28
C TYR A 91 -8.56 3.08 -6.01
N ARG A 92 -9.00 1.82 -5.91
CA ARG A 92 -9.59 1.27 -4.68
C ARG A 92 -8.58 0.44 -3.93
N ARG A 93 -8.42 0.70 -2.63
CA ARG A 93 -7.55 -0.08 -1.75
C ARG A 93 -7.93 -1.55 -1.76
N ARG A 94 -6.98 -2.45 -2.03
CA ARG A 94 -7.20 -3.90 -1.99
C ARG A 94 -7.68 -4.39 -0.62
N LYS A 95 -7.10 -3.87 0.46
CA LYS A 95 -7.41 -4.33 1.82
C LYS A 95 -8.77 -3.85 2.33
N THR A 96 -9.15 -2.61 2.04
CA THR A 96 -10.30 -1.94 2.68
C THR A 96 -11.41 -1.53 1.71
N GLY A 97 -11.16 -1.58 0.40
CA GLY A 97 -12.10 -1.15 -0.64
C GLY A 97 -12.25 0.37 -0.80
N GLY A 98 -11.65 1.18 0.09
CA GLY A 98 -11.76 2.63 0.07
C GLY A 98 -11.17 3.24 -1.21
N LEU A 99 -11.87 4.24 -1.77
CA LEU A 99 -11.40 5.00 -2.93
C LEU A 99 -10.28 5.97 -2.49
N ILE A 100 -9.17 5.93 -3.19
CA ILE A 100 -8.03 6.80 -3.00
C ILE A 100 -7.84 7.64 -4.26
N GLN A 101 -7.63 8.95 -4.07
CA GLN A 101 -7.31 9.90 -5.13
C GLN A 101 -6.08 10.71 -4.71
N ILE A 102 -5.03 10.66 -5.52
CA ILE A 102 -3.74 11.30 -5.24
C ILE A 102 -3.31 12.10 -6.47
N GLY A 103 -2.79 13.32 -6.28
CA GLY A 103 -2.18 14.08 -7.36
C GLY A 103 -0.86 13.45 -7.82
N ILE A 104 -0.70 13.26 -9.13
CA ILE A 104 0.53 12.75 -9.73
C ILE A 104 1.56 13.88 -9.77
N ASN A 105 2.59 13.78 -8.92
CA ASN A 105 3.71 14.72 -8.92
C ASN A 105 4.75 14.36 -10.01
N THR A 106 5.75 15.22 -10.17
CA THR A 106 6.81 15.06 -11.19
C THR A 106 7.60 13.75 -11.03
N GLY A 107 7.96 13.37 -9.80
CA GLY A 107 8.71 12.13 -9.55
C GLY A 107 7.89 10.88 -9.88
N MET A 108 6.61 10.87 -9.52
CA MET A 108 5.68 9.79 -9.90
C MET A 108 5.58 9.67 -11.43
N ARG A 109 5.45 10.80 -12.13
CA ARG A 109 5.36 10.83 -13.59
C ARG A 109 6.61 10.26 -14.25
N GLN A 110 7.80 10.65 -13.79
CA GLN A 110 9.06 10.12 -14.30
C GLN A 110 9.15 8.59 -14.16
N LEU A 111 8.70 8.04 -13.03
CA LEU A 111 8.67 6.59 -12.83
C LEU A 111 7.63 5.91 -13.73
N ILE A 112 6.43 6.46 -13.85
CA ILE A 112 5.38 5.95 -14.74
C ILE A 112 5.90 5.88 -16.19
N GLU A 113 6.55 6.95 -16.66
CA GLU A 113 7.10 7.01 -18.02
C GLU A 113 8.27 6.04 -18.22
N ARG A 114 9.15 5.90 -17.21
CA ARG A 114 10.29 4.98 -17.25
C ARG A 114 9.89 3.52 -17.36
N TYR A 115 8.80 3.13 -16.69
CA TYR A 115 8.29 1.76 -16.69
C TYR A 115 7.15 1.53 -17.69
N ALA A 116 6.79 2.54 -18.49
CA ALA A 116 5.74 2.45 -19.47
C ALA A 116 6.05 1.38 -20.52
N ARG A 117 5.27 0.30 -20.51
CA ARG A 117 5.35 -0.79 -21.48
C ARG A 117 4.06 -0.87 -22.30
N PRO A 118 4.10 -0.82 -23.64
CA PRO A 118 2.89 -0.89 -24.48
C PRO A 118 2.13 -2.22 -24.36
N ASP A 119 2.85 -3.29 -24.06
CA ASP A 119 2.39 -4.67 -23.91
C ASP A 119 1.95 -5.02 -22.48
N SER A 120 2.17 -4.11 -21.52
CA SER A 120 1.77 -4.30 -20.12
C SER A 120 0.47 -3.58 -19.79
N VAL A 121 -0.43 -4.29 -19.11
CA VAL A 121 -1.63 -3.70 -18.49
C VAL A 121 -1.27 -2.91 -17.23
N TYR A 122 -0.17 -3.28 -16.57
CA TYR A 122 0.29 -2.67 -15.33
C TYR A 122 1.10 -1.39 -15.59
N LEU A 123 1.02 -0.47 -14.64
CA LEU A 123 1.58 0.87 -14.73
C LEU A 123 3.10 0.92 -14.46
N LEU A 124 3.62 0.03 -13.61
CA LEU A 124 5.01 -0.04 -13.17
C LEU A 124 5.56 -1.47 -13.29
#